data_AF-A0A7K3DMJ8-F1
#
_entry.id   AF-A0A7K3DMJ8-F1
#
_cell.length_a   1.000
_cell.length_b   1.000
_cell.length_c   1.000
_cell.angle_alpha   90.00
_cell.angle_beta   90.00
_cell.angle_gamma   90.00
#
_symmetry.space_group_name_H-M   'P 1'
#
loop_
_entity.id
_entity.type
_entity.pdbx_description
1 polymer ?
#
loop_
_entity_poly.entity_id
_entity_poly.type
_entity_poly.pdbx_seq_one_letter_code
_entity_poly.pdbx_strand_id
1 'polypeptide(L)'
;WSEWNGKYRDTVRDFWRGADRTVAEFASRLTGSSDLYQHERRRPRASVNFVTAHDGFTLRDLVSYDTKRNEANGEAGLDGENDNRSWNCGAEGPTQDESVLELRARQQRNFLATLMLSQGIPMLAHGDELGRTQQGNNNAYCQDSRLTWIDWELTEEQRQLTEFTRRVIRLRAAHPVLRRRRFFRGGTADGARHDELPDLVWLRPDARAMTDEDWRRPDAHALGVFLNGDAIAEPDAHGRPVVDDSFLLFLNSYREAVPFAVPGAGYGERWTSRIDTTDPVGVADETEHKAGSRLLLAPHSLLLLSRPARTPAL
;
A
#
# COMPACT_ATOMS: atom_id res chain seq x y z
N TRP A 1 3.43 22.56 9.07
CA TRP A 1 4.35 21.98 8.09
C TRP A 1 4.09 20.49 8.02
N SER A 2 4.00 19.95 6.80
CA SER A 2 4.01 18.51 6.53
C SER A 2 5.31 18.19 5.80
N GLU A 3 5.80 16.97 5.94
CA GLU A 3 7.12 16.55 5.46
C GLU A 3 7.01 15.38 4.49
N TRP A 4 7.85 15.38 3.47
CA TRP A 4 8.02 14.25 2.57
C TRP A 4 8.65 13.10 3.34
N ASN A 5 7.91 12.01 3.51
CA ASN A 5 8.33 10.86 4.30
C ASN A 5 9.22 9.93 3.48
N GLY A 6 10.51 10.26 3.40
CA GLY A 6 11.51 9.40 2.73
C GLY A 6 11.62 8.01 3.37
N LYS A 7 11.38 7.88 4.68
CA LYS A 7 11.36 6.59 5.37
C LYS A 7 10.18 5.72 4.92
N TYR A 8 9.01 6.31 4.66
CA TYR A 8 7.89 5.61 4.03
C TYR A 8 8.25 5.09 2.65
N ARG A 9 8.80 5.95 1.79
CA ARG A 9 9.23 5.60 0.43
C ARG A 9 10.13 4.36 0.44
N ASP A 10 11.20 4.44 1.24
CA ASP A 10 12.25 3.43 1.29
C ASP A 10 11.72 2.09 1.83
N THR A 11 10.98 2.12 2.94
CA THR A 11 10.43 0.91 3.55
C THR A 11 9.38 0.23 2.68
N VAL A 12 8.51 1.00 2.01
CA VAL A 12 7.48 0.41 1.14
C VAL A 12 8.12 -0.24 -0.09
N ARG A 13 9.16 0.39 -0.66
CA ARG A 13 9.98 -0.22 -1.72
C ARG A 13 10.65 -1.51 -1.25
N ASP A 14 11.30 -1.48 -0.09
CA ASP A 14 11.98 -2.63 0.50
C ASP A 14 11.00 -3.79 0.78
N PHE A 15 9.81 -3.49 1.30
CA PHE A 15 8.80 -4.51 1.56
C PHE A 15 8.38 -5.23 0.28
N TRP A 16 8.01 -4.49 -0.77
CA TRP A 16 7.46 -5.09 -2.00
C TRP A 16 8.51 -5.75 -2.91
N ARG A 17 9.78 -5.36 -2.82
CA ARG A 17 10.90 -6.10 -3.44
C ARG A 17 11.31 -7.35 -2.65
N GLY A 18 10.68 -7.61 -1.52
CA GLY A 18 10.92 -8.81 -0.72
C GLY A 18 12.18 -8.75 0.15
N ALA A 19 12.64 -7.55 0.53
CA ALA A 19 13.78 -7.43 1.43
C ALA A 19 13.45 -7.94 2.85
N ASP A 20 14.46 -8.52 3.51
CA ASP A 20 14.34 -9.06 4.86
C ASP A 20 14.07 -7.96 5.91
N ARG A 21 13.47 -8.35 7.05
CA ARG A 21 13.28 -7.48 8.23
C ARG A 21 12.43 -6.23 7.98
N THR A 22 11.52 -6.28 7.02
CA THR A 22 10.72 -5.10 6.61
C THR A 22 9.38 -4.95 7.36
N VAL A 23 8.81 -6.04 7.89
CA VAL A 23 7.42 -6.08 8.39
C VAL A 23 7.11 -5.09 9.52
N ALA A 24 7.97 -4.98 10.53
CA ALA A 24 7.74 -4.07 11.66
C ALA A 24 7.78 -2.60 11.23
N GLU A 25 8.79 -2.24 10.42
CA GLU A 25 8.93 -0.89 9.90
C GLU A 25 7.78 -0.55 8.94
N PHE A 26 7.42 -1.50 8.07
CA PHE A 26 6.30 -1.38 7.14
C PHE A 26 4.97 -1.15 7.87
N ALA A 27 4.71 -1.89 8.95
CA ALA A 27 3.52 -1.72 9.77
C ALA A 27 3.42 -0.29 10.33
N SER A 28 4.53 0.25 10.82
CA SER A 28 4.57 1.64 11.27
C SER A 28 4.32 2.63 10.14
N ARG A 29 4.86 2.40 8.94
CA ARG A 29 4.62 3.24 7.75
C ARG A 29 3.17 3.25 7.32
N LEU A 30 2.56 2.07 7.23
CA LEU A 30 1.15 1.92 6.83
C LEU A 30 0.21 2.66 7.79
N THR A 31 0.56 2.73 9.08
CA THR A 31 -0.28 3.32 10.14
C THR A 31 0.06 4.77 10.48
N GLY A 32 0.84 5.44 9.62
CA GLY A 32 1.04 6.89 9.63
C GLY A 32 2.34 7.35 10.29
N SER A 33 3.28 6.44 10.58
CA SER A 33 4.61 6.74 11.12
C SER A 33 4.55 7.51 12.45
N SER A 34 3.76 7.00 13.40
CA SER A 34 3.61 7.61 14.73
C SER A 34 4.95 7.76 15.47
N ASP A 35 5.88 6.84 15.28
CA ASP A 35 7.26 6.90 15.79
C ASP A 35 8.02 8.16 15.36
N LEU A 36 7.74 8.69 14.17
CA LEU A 36 8.37 9.91 13.65
C LEU A 36 7.67 11.18 14.12
N TYR A 37 6.32 11.15 14.17
CA TYR A 37 5.53 12.38 14.23
C TYR A 37 4.80 12.58 15.57
N GLN A 38 4.47 11.50 16.29
CA GLN A 38 3.63 11.59 17.49
C GLN A 38 4.33 12.28 18.67
N HIS A 39 5.63 12.04 18.85
CA HIS A 39 6.41 12.62 19.95
C HIS A 39 6.50 14.14 19.87
N GLU A 40 6.41 14.72 18.67
CA GLU A 40 6.38 16.16 18.44
C GLU A 40 4.94 16.74 18.44
N ARG A 41 3.97 15.98 18.97
CA ARG A 41 2.53 16.31 18.99
C ARG A 41 1.93 16.56 17.60
N ARG A 42 2.59 16.06 16.55
CA ARG A 42 2.08 16.11 15.19
C ARG A 42 1.03 15.01 14.98
N ARG A 43 0.26 15.15 13.90
CA ARG A 43 -0.85 14.25 13.52
C ARG A 43 -0.44 13.45 12.28
N PRO A 44 -1.13 12.35 11.91
CA PRO A 44 -0.84 11.59 10.68
C PRO A 44 -0.66 12.48 9.43
N ARG A 45 -1.43 13.57 9.32
CA ARG A 45 -1.31 14.56 8.23
C ARG A 45 0.04 15.28 8.10
N ALA A 46 0.92 15.16 9.10
CA ALA A 46 2.28 15.67 9.01
C ALA A 46 3.15 14.84 8.06
N SER A 47 2.73 13.59 7.77
CA SER A 47 3.41 12.72 6.84
C SER A 47 2.82 12.84 5.43
N VAL A 48 3.66 13.26 4.47
CA VAL A 48 3.39 13.12 3.04
C VAL A 48 4.04 11.82 2.58
N ASN A 49 3.21 10.79 2.39
CA ASN A 49 3.65 9.48 1.93
C ASN A 49 3.77 9.48 0.41
N PHE A 50 4.85 8.92 -0.11
CA PHE A 50 5.06 8.76 -1.54
C PHE A 50 5.95 7.54 -1.79
N VAL A 51 5.75 6.85 -2.90
CA VAL A 51 6.62 5.75 -3.35
C VAL A 51 7.59 6.24 -4.41
N THR A 52 7.20 7.24 -5.18
CA THR A 52 7.89 7.81 -6.33
C THR A 52 7.72 9.32 -6.31
N ALA A 53 8.66 10.04 -6.89
CA ALA A 53 8.66 11.49 -7.04
C ALA A 53 9.31 11.83 -8.38
N HIS A 54 9.59 13.12 -8.62
CA HIS A 54 10.40 13.53 -9.76
C HIS A 54 11.86 13.09 -9.62
N ASP A 55 12.37 13.03 -8.37
CA ASP A 55 13.69 12.47 -8.06
C ASP A 55 13.62 10.94 -8.00
N GLY A 56 14.37 10.28 -8.89
CA GLY A 56 14.43 8.82 -8.98
C GLY A 56 13.52 8.25 -10.08
N PHE A 57 13.27 6.95 -10.02
CA PHE A 57 12.41 6.25 -10.96
C PHE A 57 10.93 6.66 -10.86
N THR A 58 10.25 6.58 -12.01
CA THR A 58 8.77 6.44 -12.11
C THR A 58 8.32 5.11 -11.50
N LEU A 59 7.02 4.93 -11.27
CA LEU A 59 6.50 3.69 -10.71
C LEU A 59 6.73 2.49 -11.64
N ARG A 60 6.59 2.69 -12.95
CA ARG A 60 6.87 1.63 -13.94
C ARG A 60 8.35 1.27 -13.96
N ASP A 61 9.23 2.25 -13.90
CA ASP A 61 10.67 2.00 -13.95
C ASP A 61 11.19 1.37 -12.65
N LEU A 62 10.59 1.73 -11.51
CA LEU A 62 10.88 1.13 -10.20
C LEU A 62 10.72 -0.40 -10.20
N VAL A 63 9.80 -0.93 -11.02
CA VAL A 63 9.55 -2.37 -11.17
C VAL A 63 10.17 -2.97 -12.44
N SER A 64 10.91 -2.17 -13.21
CA SER A 64 11.44 -2.58 -14.52
C SER A 64 12.97 -2.48 -14.64
N TYR A 65 13.65 -1.79 -13.72
CA TYR A 65 15.09 -1.57 -13.78
C TYR A 65 15.76 -1.76 -12.42
N ASP A 66 16.86 -2.51 -12.37
CA ASP A 66 17.73 -2.59 -11.21
C ASP A 66 18.80 -1.49 -11.23
N THR A 67 19.18 -1.03 -12.43
CA THR A 67 20.22 0.00 -12.61
C THR A 67 19.69 1.18 -13.41
N LYS A 68 20.04 2.40 -12.98
CA LYS A 68 19.73 3.64 -13.70
C LYS A 68 20.34 3.66 -15.11
N ARG A 69 19.66 4.34 -16.03
CA ARG A 69 19.96 4.54 -17.46
C ARG A 69 19.87 6.01 -17.81
N ASN A 70 20.85 6.77 -17.33
CA ASN A 70 20.92 8.23 -17.46
C ASN A 70 21.79 8.67 -18.65
N GLU A 71 22.13 7.77 -19.58
CA GLU A 71 23.04 8.05 -20.69
C GLU A 71 22.56 9.21 -21.57
N ALA A 72 21.24 9.38 -21.69
CA ALA A 72 20.62 10.50 -22.41
C ALA A 72 20.97 11.88 -21.83
N ASN A 73 21.40 11.96 -20.57
CA ASN A 73 21.77 13.21 -19.90
C ASN A 73 23.16 13.71 -20.32
N GLY A 74 24.00 12.86 -20.93
CA GLY A 74 25.34 13.23 -21.39
C GLY A 74 26.41 13.31 -20.28
N GLU A 75 26.10 12.87 -19.06
CA GLU A 75 26.99 12.92 -17.88
C GLU A 75 27.66 11.57 -17.59
N ALA A 76 27.80 10.72 -18.60
CA ALA A 76 28.39 9.37 -18.51
C ALA A 76 27.75 8.47 -17.41
N GLY A 77 26.48 8.71 -17.08
CA GLY A 77 25.74 7.96 -16.05
C GLY A 77 26.19 8.24 -14.61
N LEU A 78 26.96 9.32 -14.39
CA LEU A 78 27.46 9.70 -13.06
C LEU A 78 26.41 10.43 -12.21
N ASP A 79 25.35 10.93 -12.83
CA ASP A 79 24.26 11.66 -12.21
C ASP A 79 23.13 10.74 -11.69
N GLY A 80 22.35 11.21 -10.72
CA GLY A 80 21.24 10.44 -10.12
C GLY A 80 21.66 9.41 -9.06
N GLU A 81 20.68 8.90 -8.31
CA GLU A 81 20.87 7.94 -7.22
C GLU A 81 21.25 6.54 -7.73
N ASN A 82 22.19 5.88 -7.06
CA ASN A 82 22.59 4.52 -7.41
C ASN A 82 21.73 3.47 -6.69
N ASP A 83 21.38 3.69 -5.42
CA ASP A 83 20.49 2.78 -4.68
C ASP A 83 19.03 3.24 -4.78
N ASN A 84 18.34 2.72 -5.77
CA ASN A 84 16.94 3.07 -6.04
C ASN A 84 15.94 2.25 -5.21
N ARG A 85 16.40 1.20 -4.52
CA ARG A 85 15.55 0.15 -3.94
C ARG A 85 14.49 -0.39 -4.93
N SER A 86 14.88 -0.53 -6.20
CA SER A 86 14.04 -1.06 -7.27
C SER A 86 14.18 -2.58 -7.40
N TRP A 87 13.34 -3.17 -8.25
CA TRP A 87 13.46 -4.57 -8.68
C TRP A 87 12.90 -4.72 -10.09
N ASN A 88 13.71 -5.17 -11.04
CA ASN A 88 13.32 -5.33 -12.44
C ASN A 88 12.34 -6.49 -12.73
N CYS A 89 11.96 -7.25 -11.70
CA CYS A 89 11.04 -8.38 -11.75
C CYS A 89 11.49 -9.56 -12.64
N GLY A 90 12.79 -9.65 -12.96
CA GLY A 90 13.40 -10.77 -13.67
C GLY A 90 13.95 -10.44 -15.07
N ALA A 91 13.70 -9.24 -15.59
CA ALA A 91 14.27 -8.76 -16.85
C ALA A 91 14.63 -7.28 -16.74
N GLU A 92 15.75 -6.82 -17.27
CA GLU A 92 16.09 -5.39 -17.25
C GLU A 92 15.41 -4.63 -18.40
N GLY A 93 14.58 -3.64 -18.09
CA GLY A 93 13.87 -2.81 -19.08
C GLY A 93 12.71 -3.53 -19.79
N PRO A 94 12.36 -3.13 -21.04
CA PRO A 94 11.27 -3.73 -21.80
C PRO A 94 11.46 -5.23 -22.04
N THR A 95 10.38 -6.01 -21.93
CA THR A 95 10.39 -7.46 -22.12
C THR A 95 9.09 -7.93 -22.79
N GLN A 96 9.12 -9.14 -23.36
CA GLN A 96 7.96 -9.86 -23.89
C GLN A 96 7.59 -11.08 -23.04
N ASP A 97 8.31 -11.32 -21.92
CA ASP A 97 7.97 -12.39 -20.98
C ASP A 97 6.69 -12.03 -20.22
N GLU A 98 5.61 -12.75 -20.53
CA GLU A 98 4.28 -12.53 -19.95
C GLU A 98 4.30 -12.63 -18.42
N SER A 99 5.08 -13.55 -17.85
CA SER A 99 5.15 -13.74 -16.39
C SER A 99 5.79 -12.53 -15.69
N VAL A 100 6.79 -11.92 -16.32
CA VAL A 100 7.43 -10.69 -15.82
C VAL A 100 6.47 -9.51 -15.96
N LEU A 101 5.77 -9.39 -17.08
CA LEU A 101 4.81 -8.32 -17.32
C LEU A 101 3.64 -8.37 -16.33
N GLU A 102 3.11 -9.56 -16.05
CA GLU A 102 2.05 -9.75 -15.04
C GLU A 102 2.52 -9.38 -13.63
N LEU A 103 3.73 -9.80 -13.26
CA LEU A 103 4.33 -9.46 -11.97
C LEU A 103 4.54 -7.94 -11.83
N ARG A 104 5.06 -7.28 -12.86
CA ARG A 104 5.24 -5.81 -12.88
C ARG A 104 3.92 -5.07 -12.76
N ALA A 105 2.89 -5.51 -13.50
CA ALA A 105 1.55 -4.93 -13.41
C ALA A 105 0.98 -5.08 -11.99
N ARG A 106 1.16 -6.26 -11.37
CA ARG A 106 0.76 -6.50 -9.97
C ARG A 106 1.53 -5.63 -8.99
N GLN A 107 2.84 -5.46 -9.17
CA GLN A 107 3.67 -4.63 -8.30
C GLN A 107 3.30 -3.14 -8.38
N GLN A 108 3.04 -2.60 -9.58
CA GLN A 108 2.50 -1.24 -9.73
C GLN A 108 1.20 -1.08 -8.91
N ARG A 109 0.28 -2.05 -9.02
CA ARG A 109 -0.97 -2.07 -8.23
C ARG A 109 -0.72 -2.20 -6.72
N ASN A 110 0.23 -3.01 -6.29
CA ASN A 110 0.62 -3.14 -4.87
C ASN A 110 1.09 -1.82 -4.27
N PHE A 111 1.96 -1.10 -4.98
CA PHE A 111 2.45 0.21 -4.56
C PHE A 111 1.33 1.25 -4.50
N LEU A 112 0.49 1.33 -5.53
CA LEU A 112 -0.66 2.24 -5.58
C LEU A 112 -1.66 1.96 -4.45
N ALA A 113 -2.00 0.69 -4.23
CA ALA A 113 -2.89 0.29 -3.15
C ALA A 113 -2.28 0.59 -1.78
N THR A 114 -1.01 0.25 -1.55
CA THR A 114 -0.33 0.54 -0.29
C THR A 114 -0.31 2.04 0.00
N LEU A 115 0.02 2.86 -1.00
CA LEU A 115 0.01 4.32 -0.89
C LEU A 115 -1.38 4.86 -0.51
N MET A 116 -2.43 4.41 -1.21
CA MET A 116 -3.79 4.90 -1.00
C MET A 116 -4.48 4.32 0.24
N LEU A 117 -4.00 3.19 0.78
CA LEU A 117 -4.55 2.57 2.00
C LEU A 117 -3.81 3.00 3.28
N SER A 118 -2.61 3.57 3.16
CA SER A 118 -1.83 4.05 4.30
C SER A 118 -2.43 5.30 4.96
N GLN A 119 -2.22 5.45 6.27
CA GLN A 119 -2.51 6.70 6.97
C GLN A 119 -1.49 7.78 6.63
N GLY A 120 -1.94 9.03 6.53
CA GLY A 120 -1.13 10.16 6.08
C GLY A 120 -1.69 10.80 4.82
N ILE A 121 -0.91 11.70 4.21
CA ILE A 121 -1.28 12.34 2.94
C ILE A 121 -0.57 11.58 1.81
N PRO A 122 -1.28 10.82 0.95
CA PRO A 122 -0.64 10.20 -0.20
C PRO A 122 -0.30 11.26 -1.26
N MET A 123 0.90 11.19 -1.81
CA MET A 123 1.35 11.95 -2.97
C MET A 123 1.66 10.97 -4.11
N LEU A 124 0.95 11.14 -5.22
CA LEU A 124 1.14 10.37 -6.45
C LEU A 124 1.97 11.21 -7.43
N ALA A 125 3.03 10.63 -7.99
CA ALA A 125 3.81 11.31 -9.03
C ALA A 125 3.03 11.26 -10.35
N HIS A 126 2.98 12.40 -11.04
CA HIS A 126 2.20 12.54 -12.28
C HIS A 126 2.57 11.50 -13.34
N GLY A 127 1.56 10.79 -13.85
CA GLY A 127 1.69 9.76 -14.87
C GLY A 127 1.93 8.36 -14.33
N ASP A 128 2.19 8.17 -13.03
CA ASP A 128 2.28 6.83 -12.44
C ASP A 128 0.94 6.09 -12.50
N GLU A 129 -0.18 6.81 -12.45
CA GLU A 129 -1.53 6.27 -12.67
C GLU A 129 -1.72 5.69 -14.08
N LEU A 130 -0.87 6.11 -15.04
CA LEU A 130 -0.88 5.68 -16.44
C LEU A 130 0.25 4.68 -16.72
N GLY A 131 1.12 4.38 -15.75
CA GLY A 131 2.33 3.62 -16.00
C GLY A 131 3.34 4.38 -16.87
N ARG A 132 3.52 5.68 -16.62
CA ARG A 132 4.58 6.48 -17.26
C ARG A 132 5.95 5.84 -17.03
N THR A 133 6.80 5.87 -18.05
CA THR A 133 8.20 5.44 -17.99
C THR A 133 9.12 6.56 -18.48
N GLN A 134 10.31 6.64 -17.88
CA GLN A 134 11.47 7.41 -18.34
C GLN A 134 12.57 6.45 -18.84
N GLN A 135 12.20 5.23 -19.24
CA GLN A 135 13.09 4.18 -19.78
C GLN A 135 14.28 3.86 -18.88
N GLY A 136 14.10 3.92 -17.57
CA GLY A 136 15.15 3.70 -16.60
C GLY A 136 16.05 4.91 -16.35
N ASN A 137 15.74 6.09 -16.91
CA ASN A 137 16.37 7.32 -16.45
C ASN A 137 15.75 7.70 -15.09
N ASN A 138 16.58 7.81 -14.05
CA ASN A 138 16.11 8.16 -12.70
C ASN A 138 16.43 9.61 -12.31
N ASN A 139 16.93 10.39 -13.26
CA ASN A 139 17.34 11.77 -13.06
C ASN A 139 17.10 12.58 -14.35
N ALA A 140 15.87 12.53 -14.89
CA ALA A 140 15.54 13.14 -16.18
C ALA A 140 15.40 14.69 -16.11
N TYR A 141 16.22 15.35 -15.30
CA TYR A 141 16.10 16.78 -14.97
C TYR A 141 16.35 17.70 -16.18
N CYS A 142 17.22 17.28 -17.10
CA CYS A 142 17.59 18.03 -18.31
C CYS A 142 16.85 17.56 -19.57
N GLN A 143 15.87 16.66 -19.42
CA GLN A 143 15.21 16.00 -20.54
C GLN A 143 13.89 16.68 -20.87
N ASP A 144 13.93 17.67 -21.76
CA ASP A 144 12.72 18.18 -22.44
C ASP A 144 12.50 17.39 -23.75
N SER A 145 12.01 16.15 -23.61
CA SER A 145 11.86 15.22 -24.72
C SER A 145 10.78 14.18 -24.44
N ARG A 146 10.51 13.31 -25.43
CA ARG A 146 9.59 12.17 -25.27
C ARG A 146 9.90 11.25 -24.08
N LEU A 147 11.11 11.33 -23.52
CA LEU A 147 11.48 10.60 -22.31
C LEU A 147 10.69 11.06 -21.09
N THR A 148 10.29 12.32 -21.02
CA THR A 148 9.59 12.91 -19.87
C THR A 148 8.16 13.35 -20.17
N TRP A 149 7.78 13.46 -21.43
CA TRP A 149 6.42 13.84 -21.81
C TRP A 149 5.41 12.74 -21.42
N ILE A 150 4.17 13.14 -21.13
CA ILE A 150 3.07 12.18 -20.96
C ILE A 150 2.63 11.69 -22.32
N ASP A 151 2.70 10.38 -22.52
CA ASP A 151 2.07 9.72 -23.66
C ASP A 151 0.59 9.48 -23.36
N TRP A 152 -0.27 10.10 -24.15
CA TRP A 152 -1.73 9.99 -24.02
C TRP A 152 -2.32 8.88 -24.91
N GLU A 153 -1.51 8.24 -25.76
CA GLU A 153 -1.91 7.08 -26.55
C GLU A 153 -1.83 5.82 -25.69
N LEU A 154 -2.77 5.71 -24.73
CA LEU A 154 -2.75 4.66 -23.71
C LEU A 154 -3.06 3.28 -24.30
N THR A 155 -2.20 2.31 -23.97
CA THR A 155 -2.45 0.88 -24.17
C THR A 155 -3.59 0.39 -23.28
N GLU A 156 -4.08 -0.83 -23.54
CA GLU A 156 -5.11 -1.44 -22.70
C GLU A 156 -4.64 -1.65 -21.24
N GLU A 157 -3.39 -2.09 -21.04
CA GLU A 157 -2.82 -2.25 -19.70
C GLU A 157 -2.74 -0.93 -18.94
N GLN A 158 -2.38 0.17 -19.61
CA GLN A 158 -2.34 1.50 -18.98
C GLN A 158 -3.75 2.01 -18.62
N ARG A 159 -4.77 1.69 -19.44
CA ARG A 159 -6.18 1.99 -19.12
C ARG A 159 -6.66 1.21 -17.90
N GLN A 160 -6.29 -0.07 -17.80
CA GLN A 160 -6.60 -0.90 -16.64
C GLN A 160 -5.94 -0.38 -15.36
N LEU A 161 -4.65 -0.01 -15.42
CA LEU A 161 -3.94 0.62 -14.30
C LEU A 161 -4.58 1.95 -13.89
N THR A 162 -5.03 2.74 -14.87
CA THR A 162 -5.77 3.99 -14.62
C THR A 162 -7.06 3.71 -13.86
N GLU A 163 -7.86 2.72 -14.28
CA GLU A 163 -9.10 2.38 -13.58
C GLU A 163 -8.85 1.81 -12.19
N PHE A 164 -7.84 0.95 -12.03
CA PHE A 164 -7.39 0.47 -10.73
C PHE A 164 -7.05 1.66 -9.80
N THR A 165 -6.26 2.62 -10.30
CA THR A 165 -5.86 3.81 -9.54
C THR A 165 -7.07 4.65 -9.13
N ARG A 166 -8.03 4.86 -10.05
CA ARG A 166 -9.29 5.56 -9.75
C ARG A 166 -10.08 4.83 -8.67
N ARG A 167 -10.14 3.49 -8.72
CA ARG A 167 -10.85 2.66 -7.73
C ARG A 167 -10.27 2.82 -6.33
N VAL A 168 -8.95 2.68 -6.17
CA VAL A 168 -8.31 2.81 -4.85
C VAL A 168 -8.42 4.24 -4.29
N ILE A 169 -8.38 5.27 -5.15
CA ILE A 169 -8.58 6.67 -4.74
C ILE A 169 -10.03 6.89 -4.28
N ARG A 170 -11.03 6.41 -5.04
CA ARG A 170 -12.45 6.50 -4.66
C ARG A 170 -12.71 5.80 -3.33
N LEU A 171 -12.15 4.59 -3.15
CA LEU A 171 -12.26 3.84 -1.91
C LEU A 171 -11.66 4.61 -0.73
N ARG A 172 -10.43 5.14 -0.85
CA ARG A 172 -9.84 6.00 0.18
C ARG A 172 -10.73 7.21 0.50
N ALA A 173 -11.27 7.87 -0.53
CA ALA A 173 -12.09 9.06 -0.38
C ALA A 173 -13.45 8.79 0.30
N ALA A 174 -14.00 7.58 0.12
CA ALA A 174 -15.27 7.17 0.71
C ALA A 174 -15.14 6.80 2.20
N HIS A 175 -13.98 6.32 2.65
CA HIS A 175 -13.82 5.68 3.96
C HIS A 175 -12.92 6.49 4.93
N PRO A 176 -13.50 7.18 5.93
CA PRO A 176 -12.77 7.89 6.98
C PRO A 176 -11.75 7.04 7.75
N VAL A 177 -11.94 5.72 7.90
CA VAL A 177 -11.00 4.83 8.62
C VAL A 177 -9.63 4.80 7.95
N LEU A 178 -9.55 5.09 6.65
CA LEU A 178 -8.30 5.19 5.87
C LEU A 178 -7.68 6.60 5.91
N ARG A 179 -8.39 7.59 6.47
CA ARG A 179 -8.02 9.01 6.47
C ARG A 179 -8.10 9.63 7.87
N ARG A 180 -7.62 8.91 8.88
CA ARG A 180 -7.72 9.35 10.28
C ARG A 180 -6.88 10.61 10.52
N ARG A 181 -7.40 11.50 11.36
CA ARG A 181 -6.71 12.73 11.82
C ARG A 181 -5.89 12.48 13.10
N ARG A 182 -6.05 11.32 13.74
CA ARG A 182 -5.26 10.80 14.88
C ARG A 182 -4.72 9.42 14.56
N PHE A 183 -3.57 9.11 15.18
CA PHE A 183 -2.99 7.78 15.14
C PHE A 183 -3.94 6.73 15.74
N PHE A 184 -3.79 5.50 15.27
CA PHE A 184 -4.37 4.33 15.92
C PHE A 184 -3.81 4.19 17.33
N ARG A 185 -4.62 3.66 18.26
CA ARG A 185 -4.18 3.39 19.63
C ARG A 185 -3.65 1.96 19.77
N GLY A 186 -4.13 1.01 18.97
CA GLY A 186 -3.67 -0.38 18.99
C GLY A 186 -4.04 -1.16 20.25
N GLY A 187 -4.92 -0.60 21.09
CA GLY A 187 -5.44 -1.20 22.32
C GLY A 187 -6.89 -0.79 22.56
N THR A 188 -7.60 -1.53 23.41
CA THR A 188 -8.93 -1.14 23.90
C THR A 188 -8.79 0.22 24.58
N ALA A 189 -9.57 1.22 24.15
CA ALA A 189 -9.50 2.56 24.74
C ALA A 189 -9.66 2.48 26.27
N ASP A 190 -9.05 3.40 27.03
CA ASP A 190 -9.33 3.51 28.47
C ASP A 190 -10.85 3.66 28.68
N GLY A 191 -11.48 2.63 29.23
CA GLY A 191 -12.93 2.54 29.42
C GLY A 191 -13.70 1.67 28.40
N ALA A 192 -13.03 1.09 27.40
CA ALA A 192 -13.62 0.08 26.54
C ALA A 192 -13.86 -1.22 27.32
N ARG A 193 -15.02 -1.84 27.10
CA ARG A 193 -15.34 -3.15 27.71
C ARG A 193 -14.32 -4.18 27.20
N HIS A 194 -13.99 -5.16 28.04
CA HIS A 194 -13.03 -6.23 27.74
C HIS A 194 -13.40 -7.07 26.48
N ASP A 195 -14.59 -6.86 25.91
CA ASP A 195 -15.16 -7.54 24.75
C ASP A 195 -15.17 -6.69 23.45
N GLU A 196 -14.71 -5.44 23.48
CA GLU A 196 -14.68 -4.57 22.28
C GLU A 196 -13.36 -4.69 21.52
N LEU A 197 -13.43 -4.85 20.19
CA LEU A 197 -12.24 -4.88 19.35
C LEU A 197 -11.52 -3.52 19.36
N PRO A 198 -10.18 -3.51 19.41
CA PRO A 198 -9.41 -2.27 19.33
C PRO A 198 -9.55 -1.63 17.95
N ASP A 199 -9.04 -0.40 17.82
CA ASP A 199 -9.14 0.35 16.57
C ASP A 199 -8.25 -0.18 15.44
N LEU A 200 -7.26 -0.99 15.80
CA LEU A 200 -6.35 -1.70 14.88
C LEU A 200 -5.85 -3.00 15.51
N VAL A 201 -5.76 -4.07 14.70
CA VAL A 201 -5.09 -5.32 15.08
C VAL A 201 -4.19 -5.80 13.94
N TRP A 202 -2.92 -6.03 14.22
CA TRP A 202 -2.01 -6.73 13.32
C TRP A 202 -2.14 -8.24 13.49
N LEU A 203 -2.21 -8.95 12.37
CA LEU A 203 -2.52 -10.36 12.31
C LEU A 203 -1.42 -11.11 11.57
N ARG A 204 -1.08 -12.29 12.07
CA ARG A 204 -0.35 -13.31 11.32
C ARG A 204 -1.23 -13.91 10.21
N PRO A 205 -0.65 -14.62 9.22
CA PRO A 205 -1.44 -15.31 8.20
C PRO A 205 -2.46 -16.31 8.76
N ASP A 206 -2.24 -16.86 9.96
CA ASP A 206 -3.20 -17.75 10.64
C ASP A 206 -4.28 -17.01 11.46
N ALA A 207 -4.47 -15.71 11.24
CA ALA A 207 -5.42 -14.82 11.91
C ALA A 207 -5.21 -14.61 13.41
N ARG A 208 -4.08 -15.05 13.98
CA ARG A 208 -3.70 -14.70 15.36
C ARG A 208 -3.08 -13.31 15.39
N ALA A 209 -3.29 -12.57 16.48
CA ALA A 209 -2.63 -11.28 16.69
C ALA A 209 -1.10 -11.44 16.68
N MET A 210 -0.39 -10.50 16.07
CA MET A 210 1.07 -10.50 16.08
C MET A 210 1.61 -10.25 17.49
N THR A 211 2.64 -11.00 17.85
CA THR A 211 3.42 -10.85 19.10
C THR A 211 4.74 -10.12 18.85
N ASP A 212 5.41 -9.67 19.92
CA ASP A 212 6.74 -9.06 19.86
C ASP A 212 7.80 -9.97 19.24
N GLU A 213 7.62 -11.29 19.31
CA GLU A 213 8.50 -12.24 18.64
C GLU A 213 8.23 -12.27 17.13
N ASP A 214 6.96 -12.29 16.71
CA ASP A 214 6.59 -12.26 15.30
C ASP A 214 7.14 -11.01 14.59
N TRP A 215 7.15 -9.86 15.26
CA TRP A 215 7.71 -8.61 14.72
C TRP A 215 9.22 -8.64 14.48
N ARG A 216 9.95 -9.48 15.23
CA ARG A 216 11.41 -9.60 15.13
C ARG A 216 11.88 -10.66 14.13
N ARG A 217 10.95 -11.39 13.52
CA ARG A 217 11.25 -12.42 12.53
C ARG A 217 11.79 -11.80 11.23
N PRO A 218 13.03 -12.13 10.83
CA PRO A 218 13.62 -11.56 9.63
C PRO A 218 12.96 -12.07 8.34
N ASP A 219 12.38 -13.27 8.37
CA ASP A 219 11.74 -14.00 7.28
C ASP A 219 10.23 -13.72 7.13
N ALA A 220 9.70 -12.77 7.91
CA ALA A 220 8.30 -12.39 7.78
C ALA A 220 8.12 -11.53 6.52
N HIS A 221 7.28 -12.01 5.59
CA HIS A 221 6.91 -11.30 4.34
C HIS A 221 5.38 -11.24 4.14
N ALA A 222 4.61 -11.77 5.09
CA ALA A 222 3.17 -11.88 5.00
C ALA A 222 2.52 -11.42 6.32
N LEU A 223 1.58 -10.49 6.23
CA LEU A 223 0.88 -9.93 7.38
C LEU A 223 -0.55 -9.53 7.01
N GLY A 224 -1.42 -9.58 8.00
CA GLY A 224 -2.77 -9.04 7.95
C GLY A 224 -2.91 -7.84 8.87
N VAL A 225 -3.85 -6.95 8.56
CA VAL A 225 -4.28 -5.89 9.47
C VAL A 225 -5.78 -5.70 9.42
N PHE A 226 -6.39 -5.69 10.60
CA PHE A 226 -7.77 -5.31 10.79
C PHE A 226 -7.84 -3.84 11.20
N LEU A 227 -8.64 -3.06 10.47
CA LEU A 227 -8.94 -1.66 10.74
C LEU A 227 -10.41 -1.56 11.16
N ASN A 228 -10.64 -1.11 12.39
CA ASN A 228 -11.98 -1.10 12.95
C ASN A 228 -12.69 0.23 12.66
N GLY A 229 -13.65 0.20 11.74
CA GLY A 229 -14.48 1.36 11.39
C GLY A 229 -15.51 1.72 12.47
N ASP A 230 -15.81 0.80 13.39
CA ASP A 230 -16.68 1.05 14.54
C ASP A 230 -15.94 1.82 15.67
N ALA A 231 -14.61 1.87 15.64
CA ALA A 231 -13.76 2.42 16.72
C ALA A 231 -12.93 3.65 16.28
N ILE A 232 -13.51 4.52 15.46
CA ILE A 232 -12.87 5.78 15.07
C ILE A 232 -12.98 6.75 16.25
N ALA A 233 -11.87 6.95 16.95
CA ALA A 233 -11.80 7.78 18.17
C ALA A 233 -12.07 9.29 17.94
N GLU A 234 -12.31 9.72 16.71
CA GLU A 234 -12.41 11.12 16.33
C GLU A 234 -13.82 11.49 15.91
N PRO A 235 -14.41 12.53 16.51
CA PRO A 235 -15.67 13.04 16.04
C PRO A 235 -15.49 13.87 14.75
N ASP A 236 -16.61 14.07 14.05
CA ASP A 236 -16.69 14.96 12.91
C ASP A 236 -16.55 16.45 13.30
N ALA A 237 -16.69 17.36 12.33
CA ALA A 237 -16.60 18.80 12.58
C ALA A 237 -17.67 19.35 13.54
N HIS A 238 -18.74 18.57 13.78
CA HIS A 238 -19.86 18.92 14.65
C HIS A 238 -19.83 18.16 15.99
N GLY A 239 -18.77 17.39 16.26
CA GLY A 239 -18.66 16.61 17.50
C GLY A 239 -19.40 15.27 17.49
N ARG A 240 -19.95 14.84 16.35
CA ARG A 240 -20.69 13.57 16.23
C ARG A 240 -19.72 12.40 16.05
N PRO A 241 -20.04 11.21 16.60
CA PRO A 241 -19.26 10.00 16.33
C PRO A 241 -19.16 9.72 14.83
N VAL A 242 -17.98 9.33 14.37
CA VAL A 242 -17.76 8.86 13.00
C VAL A 242 -17.73 7.34 13.02
N VAL A 243 -18.52 6.72 12.17
CA VAL A 243 -18.54 5.27 11.97
C VAL A 243 -18.31 4.99 10.48
N ASP A 244 -17.59 3.93 10.19
CA ASP A 244 -17.24 3.50 8.84
C ASP A 244 -17.27 1.97 8.75
N ASP A 245 -17.17 1.46 7.52
CA ASP A 245 -16.91 0.06 7.29
C ASP A 245 -15.58 -0.37 7.93
N SER A 246 -15.51 -1.61 8.40
CA SER A 246 -14.26 -2.20 8.88
C SER A 246 -13.54 -2.91 7.76
N PHE A 247 -12.21 -2.85 7.77
CA PHE A 247 -11.38 -3.43 6.72
C PHE A 247 -10.46 -4.51 7.26
N LEU A 248 -10.18 -5.48 6.40
CA LEU A 248 -9.18 -6.51 6.62
C LEU A 248 -8.27 -6.51 5.40
N LEU A 249 -7.02 -6.12 5.61
CA LEU A 249 -6.00 -6.02 4.58
C LEU A 249 -5.00 -7.15 4.77
N PHE A 250 -4.82 -7.96 3.73
CA PHE A 250 -3.81 -9.00 3.66
C PHE A 250 -2.72 -8.62 2.66
N LEU A 251 -1.47 -8.75 3.07
CA LEU A 251 -0.29 -8.35 2.32
C LEU A 251 0.64 -9.55 2.24
N ASN A 252 1.02 -9.95 1.03
CA ASN A 252 2.02 -10.98 0.78
C ASN A 252 3.11 -10.40 -0.12
N SER A 253 4.26 -10.02 0.43
CA SER A 253 5.44 -9.66 -0.34
C SER A 253 6.37 -10.84 -0.63
N TYR A 254 5.96 -12.06 -0.23
CA TYR A 254 6.73 -13.25 -0.50
C TYR A 254 6.58 -13.70 -1.95
N ARG A 255 7.62 -14.39 -2.45
CA ARG A 255 7.69 -14.94 -3.80
C ARG A 255 6.79 -16.17 -4.02
N GLU A 256 6.20 -16.71 -2.96
CA GLU A 256 5.28 -17.86 -3.00
C GLU A 256 3.90 -17.47 -2.50
N ALA A 257 2.90 -18.27 -2.87
CA ALA A 257 1.54 -18.07 -2.38
C ALA A 257 1.45 -18.42 -0.89
N VAL A 258 0.71 -17.61 -0.12
CA VAL A 258 0.58 -17.76 1.33
C VAL A 258 -0.89 -17.98 1.71
N PRO A 259 -1.22 -19.03 2.49
CA PRO A 259 -2.57 -19.21 3.00
C PRO A 259 -2.83 -18.23 4.15
N PHE A 260 -3.87 -17.41 3.99
CA PHE A 260 -4.41 -16.54 5.02
C PHE A 260 -5.72 -17.11 5.56
N ALA A 261 -5.89 -17.06 6.88
CA ALA A 261 -7.18 -17.30 7.52
C ALA A 261 -7.93 -15.97 7.67
N VAL A 262 -9.22 -15.97 7.35
CA VAL A 262 -10.12 -14.88 7.70
C VAL A 262 -10.39 -14.99 9.20
N PRO A 263 -10.21 -13.92 10.01
CA PRO A 263 -10.47 -13.94 11.43
C PRO A 263 -11.87 -14.41 11.79
N GLY A 264 -12.03 -14.92 13.01
CA GLY A 264 -13.31 -15.44 13.50
C GLY A 264 -14.42 -14.38 13.57
N ALA A 265 -15.65 -14.84 13.80
CA ALA A 265 -16.87 -14.00 13.78
C ALA A 265 -16.82 -12.80 14.75
N GLY A 266 -15.98 -12.86 15.79
CA GLY A 266 -15.67 -11.73 16.66
C GLY A 266 -15.24 -10.48 15.89
N TYR A 267 -14.53 -10.63 14.75
CA TYR A 267 -14.13 -9.56 13.83
C TYR A 267 -15.17 -9.22 12.78
N GLY A 268 -16.07 -10.13 12.42
CA GLY A 268 -17.08 -9.98 11.37
C GLY A 268 -17.45 -11.34 10.76
N GLU A 269 -18.73 -11.57 10.46
CA GLU A 269 -19.21 -12.87 9.94
C GLU A 269 -18.93 -13.09 8.45
N ARG A 270 -18.99 -12.00 7.67
CA ARG A 270 -18.80 -11.99 6.22
C ARG A 270 -17.96 -10.79 5.81
N TRP A 271 -17.13 -11.02 4.79
CA TRP A 271 -16.13 -10.08 4.29
C TRP A 271 -16.20 -10.03 2.77
N THR A 272 -16.38 -8.84 2.20
CA THR A 272 -16.49 -8.66 0.75
C THR A 272 -15.17 -8.14 0.19
N SER A 273 -14.67 -8.75 -0.90
CA SER A 273 -13.49 -8.27 -1.63
C SER A 273 -13.70 -6.86 -2.19
N ARG A 274 -12.76 -5.95 -1.89
CA ARG A 274 -12.79 -4.55 -2.35
C ARG A 274 -11.61 -4.15 -3.20
N ILE A 275 -10.43 -4.73 -2.97
CA ILE A 275 -9.23 -4.59 -3.82
C ILE A 275 -8.47 -5.92 -3.82
N ASP A 276 -8.10 -6.42 -4.99
CA ASP A 276 -7.20 -7.55 -5.24
C ASP A 276 -6.22 -7.13 -6.34
N THR A 277 -4.92 -7.09 -6.03
CA THR A 277 -3.91 -6.64 -7.00
C THR A 277 -3.59 -7.67 -8.09
N THR A 278 -4.07 -8.89 -7.95
CA THR A 278 -4.01 -9.90 -9.02
C THR A 278 -4.99 -9.58 -10.15
N ASP A 279 -6.06 -8.83 -9.87
CA ASP A 279 -7.02 -8.35 -10.86
C ASP A 279 -6.53 -7.05 -11.52
N PRO A 280 -6.55 -6.92 -12.86
CA PRO A 280 -6.07 -5.73 -13.55
C PRO A 280 -6.77 -4.42 -13.17
N VAL A 281 -8.07 -4.47 -12.82
CA VAL A 281 -8.90 -3.30 -12.45
C VAL A 281 -9.27 -3.29 -10.97
N GLY A 282 -8.76 -4.26 -10.22
CA GLY A 282 -8.72 -4.28 -8.77
C GLY A 282 -9.78 -5.13 -8.09
N VAL A 283 -10.80 -5.64 -8.78
CA VAL A 283 -11.72 -6.67 -8.25
C VAL A 283 -12.43 -7.31 -9.44
N ALA A 284 -12.26 -8.62 -9.63
CA ALA A 284 -12.98 -9.37 -10.66
C ALA A 284 -14.47 -9.46 -10.33
N ASP A 285 -14.80 -9.84 -9.09
CA ASP A 285 -16.15 -9.94 -8.52
C ASP A 285 -16.10 -9.62 -7.02
N GLU A 286 -17.12 -8.92 -6.48
CA GLU A 286 -17.27 -8.60 -5.05
C GLU A 286 -17.56 -9.86 -4.20
N THR A 287 -16.61 -10.79 -4.24
CA THR A 287 -16.71 -12.12 -3.65
C THR A 287 -16.80 -12.02 -2.13
N GLU A 288 -17.70 -12.79 -1.54
CA GLU A 288 -17.88 -12.87 -0.09
C GLU A 288 -17.09 -14.04 0.51
N HIS A 289 -16.41 -13.76 1.62
CA HIS A 289 -15.64 -14.72 2.41
C HIS A 289 -16.24 -14.82 3.81
N LYS A 290 -16.42 -16.04 4.32
CA LYS A 290 -16.95 -16.27 5.67
C LYS A 290 -15.84 -16.19 6.70
N ALA A 291 -16.16 -15.76 7.92
CA ALA A 291 -15.27 -15.86 9.06
C ALA A 291 -14.68 -17.27 9.20
N GLY A 292 -13.38 -17.36 9.48
CA GLY A 292 -12.66 -18.64 9.62
C GLY A 292 -12.35 -19.36 8.30
N SER A 293 -12.79 -18.86 7.14
CA SER A 293 -12.37 -19.43 5.85
C SER A 293 -10.88 -19.20 5.60
N ARG A 294 -10.31 -19.95 4.65
CA ARG A 294 -8.93 -19.78 4.19
C ARG A 294 -8.90 -19.25 2.77
N LEU A 295 -8.00 -18.31 2.52
CA LEU A 295 -7.75 -17.68 1.23
C LEU A 295 -6.28 -17.93 0.86
N LEU A 296 -6.02 -18.29 -0.39
CA LEU A 296 -4.65 -18.41 -0.87
C LEU A 296 -4.28 -17.11 -1.59
N LEU A 297 -3.45 -16.28 -0.97
CA LEU A 297 -2.95 -15.06 -1.62
C LEU A 297 -1.80 -15.41 -2.54
N ALA A 298 -1.82 -14.86 -3.75
CA ALA A 298 -0.78 -15.06 -4.75
C ALA A 298 0.57 -14.48 -4.29
N PRO A 299 1.70 -14.85 -4.93
CA PRO A 299 2.97 -14.17 -4.73
C PRO A 299 2.85 -12.67 -4.99
N HIS A 300 3.52 -11.86 -4.18
CA HIS A 300 3.56 -10.39 -4.32
C HIS A 300 2.16 -9.79 -4.55
N SER A 301 1.20 -10.05 -3.66
CA SER A 301 -0.17 -9.56 -3.81
C SER A 301 -0.73 -8.92 -2.55
N LEU A 302 -1.74 -8.08 -2.75
CA LEU A 302 -2.51 -7.41 -1.71
C LEU A 302 -4.00 -7.69 -1.92
N LEU A 303 -4.68 -8.09 -0.86
CA LEU A 303 -6.14 -8.28 -0.83
C LEU A 303 -6.74 -7.42 0.29
N LEU A 304 -7.68 -6.54 -0.06
CA LEU A 304 -8.48 -5.76 0.86
C LEU A 304 -9.90 -6.30 0.87
N LEU A 305 -10.35 -6.67 2.06
CA LEU A 305 -11.74 -7.03 2.33
C LEU A 305 -12.40 -5.95 3.21
N SER A 306 -13.72 -5.85 3.11
CA SER A 306 -14.51 -4.96 3.97
C SER A 306 -15.70 -5.68 4.55
N ARG A 307 -16.21 -5.16 5.67
CA ARG A 307 -17.55 -5.47 6.17
C ARG A 307 -18.25 -4.17 6.58
N PRO A 308 -19.59 -4.10 6.47
CA PRO A 308 -20.35 -2.98 6.99
C PRO A 308 -20.11 -2.73 8.49
N ALA A 309 -20.27 -1.48 8.91
CA ALA A 309 -20.30 -1.09 10.32
C ALA A 309 -21.34 -1.92 11.11
N ARG A 310 -21.02 -2.27 12.36
CA ARG A 310 -21.98 -2.97 13.26
C ARG A 310 -23.02 -2.01 13.80
N THR A 311 -22.62 -0.77 14.00
CA THR A 311 -23.51 0.29 14.50
C THR A 311 -23.89 1.17 13.30
N PRO A 312 -25.18 1.33 12.99
CA PRO A 312 -25.57 2.27 11.94
C PRO A 312 -25.14 3.69 12.32
N ALA A 313 -24.66 4.46 11.33
CA ALA A 313 -24.48 5.89 11.51
C ALA A 313 -25.84 6.53 11.83
N LEU A 314 -25.92 7.26 12.95
CA LEU A 314 -27.11 8.00 13.39
C LEU A 314 -27.42 9.19 12.48
#